data_AF-A0A9X6ACT4-F1
#
_entry.id   AF-A0A9X6ACT4-F1
#
_cell.length_a   1.000
_cell.length_b   1.000
_cell.length_c   1.000
_cell.angle_alpha   90.00
_cell.angle_beta   90.00
_cell.angle_gamma   90.00
#
_symmetry.space_group_name_H-M   'P 1'
#
loop_
_entity.id
_entity.type
_entity.pdbx_description
1 polymer ?
#
loop_
_entity_poly.entity_id
_entity_poly.type
_entity_poly.pdbx_seq_one_letter_code
_entity_poly.pdbx_strand_id
1 'polypeptide(L)' 'AQAYLRSAGATGTVSVASDGKTLNVTVTGTYDTKFLSAVGIGSLSVTGQGKATLLHGVTAPDEGN' A
#
# COMPACT_ATOMS: atom_id res chain seq x y z
N ALA A 1 -0.59 -5.91 -7.62
CA ALA A 1 -0.73 -5.04 -6.43
C ALA A 1 -1.15 -5.82 -5.19
N GLN A 2 -2.33 -6.46 -5.15
CA GLN A 2 -2.79 -7.14 -3.93
C GLN A 2 -1.93 -8.34 -3.52
N ALA A 3 -1.38 -9.09 -4.49
CA ALA A 3 -0.40 -10.13 -4.24
C ALA A 3 0.89 -9.59 -3.57
N TYR A 4 1.33 -8.39 -3.96
CA TYR A 4 2.49 -7.72 -3.37
C TYR A 4 2.23 -7.28 -1.92
N LEU A 5 1.03 -6.75 -1.63
CA LEU A 5 0.65 -6.43 -0.24
C LEU A 5 0.70 -7.68 0.63
N ARG A 6 0.16 -8.80 0.14
CA ARG A 6 0.20 -10.09 0.85
C ARG A 6 1.63 -10.58 1.07
N SER A 7 2.51 -10.49 0.07
CA SER A 7 3.92 -10.92 0.21
C SER A 7 4.71 -10.01 1.14
N ALA A 8 4.41 -8.71 1.16
CA ALA A 8 5.04 -7.74 2.05
C ALA A 8 4.52 -7.82 3.50
N GLY A 9 3.57 -8.72 3.80
CA GLY A 9 2.93 -8.80 5.12
C GLY A 9 2.04 -7.60 5.45
N ALA A 10 1.68 -6.81 4.44
CA ALA A 10 0.87 -5.60 4.58
C ALA A 10 -0.61 -5.92 4.40
N THR A 11 -1.44 -5.50 5.34
CA THR A 11 -2.90 -5.61 5.21
C THR A 11 -3.42 -4.39 4.47
N GLY A 12 -4.11 -4.58 3.35
CA GLY A 12 -4.60 -3.45 2.56
C GLY A 12 -5.55 -3.83 1.44
N THR A 13 -6.19 -2.80 0.88
CA THR A 13 -7.14 -2.89 -0.21
C THR A 13 -6.59 -2.20 -1.45
N VAL A 14 -6.96 -2.71 -2.62
CA VAL A 14 -6.61 -2.14 -3.91
C VAL A 14 -7.91 -1.97 -4.71
N SER A 15 -8.12 -0.78 -5.26
CA SER A 15 -9.31 -0.44 -6.04
C SER A 15 -8.92 0.33 -7.30
N VAL A 16 -9.67 0.14 -8.38
CA VAL A 16 -9.57 0.99 -9.58
C VAL A 16 -10.48 2.19 -9.39
N ALA A 17 -9.96 3.39 -9.61
CA ALA A 17 -10.71 4.63 -9.53
C ALA A 17 -11.73 4.72 -10.68
N SER A 18 -12.71 5.62 -10.53
CA SER A 18 -13.79 5.82 -11.51
C SER A 18 -13.30 6.26 -12.90
N ASP A 19 -12.08 6.79 -13.00
CA ASP A 19 -11.44 7.18 -14.26
C ASP A 19 -10.91 5.97 -15.08
N GLY A 20 -10.95 4.77 -14.51
CA GLY A 20 -10.47 3.52 -15.10
C GLY A 20 -8.96 3.45 -15.33
N LYS A 21 -8.20 4.48 -14.92
CA LYS A 21 -6.77 4.60 -15.16
C LYS A 21 -5.98 4.77 -13.89
N THR A 22 -6.61 5.08 -12.76
CA THR A 22 -5.90 5.24 -11.50
C THR A 22 -6.16 4.05 -10.60
N LEU A 23 -5.10 3.46 -10.07
CA LEU A 23 -5.16 2.49 -8.99
C LEU A 23 -5.01 3.23 -7.66
N ASN A 24 -5.93 2.98 -6.73
CA ASN A 24 -5.83 3.42 -5.35
C ASN A 24 -5.50 2.23 -4.45
N VAL A 25 -4.51 2.43 -3.59
CA VAL A 25 -4.06 1.42 -2.64
C VAL A 25 -4.13 2.01 -1.23
N THR A 26 -4.90 1.37 -0.36
CA THR A 26 -4.98 1.71 1.06
C THR A 26 -4.33 0.59 1.85
N VAL A 27 -3.37 0.92 2.72
CA VAL A 27 -2.70 -0.05 3.59
C VAL A 27 -2.91 0.35 5.04
N THR A 28 -3.26 -0.61 5.89
CA THR A 28 -3.36 -0.45 7.34
C THR A 28 -2.29 -1.32 8.00
N GLY A 29 -1.44 -0.69 8.80
CA GLY A 29 -0.44 -1.35 9.62
C GLY A 29 -0.70 -1.12 11.10
N THR A 30 -0.24 -2.03 11.94
CA THR A 30 -0.26 -1.86 13.41
C THR A 30 1.18 -1.88 13.91
N TYR A 31 1.54 -0.90 14.72
CA TYR A 31 2.86 -0.79 15.32
C TYR A 31 2.74 -0.84 16.85
N ASP A 32 3.60 -1.63 17.49
CA ASP A 32 3.72 -1.62 18.94
C ASP A 32 4.38 -0.32 19.42
N THR A 33 3.68 0.39 20.30
CA THR A 33 4.17 1.67 20.79
C THR A 33 5.09 1.47 21.98
N LYS A 34 6.33 1.97 21.93
CA LYS A 34 7.33 1.78 23.00
C LYS A 34 7.20 2.73 24.19
N PHE A 35 6.76 3.96 23.94
CA PHE A 35 6.60 4.97 25.00
C PHE A 35 5.16 5.05 25.50
N LEU A 36 4.19 5.02 24.59
CA LEU A 36 2.76 5.08 24.92
C LEU A 36 2.30 3.82 25.69
N SER A 37 3.07 2.71 25.62
CA SER A 37 2.78 1.51 26.43
C SER A 37 2.87 1.78 27.92
N ALA A 38 3.73 2.71 28.36
CA ALA A 38 3.85 3.09 29.76
C ALA A 38 2.57 3.74 30.33
N VAL A 39 1.70 4.26 29.45
CA VAL A 39 0.40 4.86 29.80
C VAL A 39 -0.79 4.01 29.32
N GLY A 40 -0.54 2.73 28.98
CA GLY A 40 -1.59 1.75 28.66
C GLY A 40 -2.03 1.67 27.20
N ILE A 41 -1.39 2.39 26.28
CA ILE A 41 -1.63 2.26 24.84
C ILE A 41 -0.55 1.36 24.27
N GLY A 42 -0.88 0.11 23.93
CA GLY A 42 0.10 -0.88 23.47
C GLY A 42 0.40 -0.84 21.97
N SER A 43 -0.53 -0.34 21.16
CA SER A 43 -0.44 -0.39 19.70
C SER A 43 -1.08 0.84 19.05
N LEU A 44 -0.51 1.27 17.93
CA LEU A 44 -1.06 2.34 17.09
C LEU A 44 -1.39 1.82 15.69
N SER A 45 -2.61 2.08 15.25
CA SER A 45 -3.05 1.76 13.90
C SER A 45 -2.69 2.92 12.96
N VAL A 46 -1.99 2.63 11.87
CA VAL A 46 -1.51 3.61 10.90
C VAL A 46 -2.09 3.27 9.53
N THR A 47 -2.58 4.28 8.82
CA THR A 47 -3.11 4.13 7.46
C THR A 47 -2.24 4.88 6.46
N GLY A 48 -1.75 4.17 5.45
CA GLY A 48 -1.04 4.72 4.30
C GLY A 48 -1.90 4.68 3.04
N GLN A 49 -1.75 5.70 2.19
CA GLN A 49 -2.48 5.81 0.93
C GLN A 49 -1.49 5.96 -0.23
N GLY A 50 -1.61 5.10 -1.24
CA GLY A 50 -0.80 5.12 -2.46
C GLY A 50 -1.69 5.27 -3.70
N LYS A 51 -1.18 5.98 -4.72
CA LYS A 51 -1.84 6.14 -6.01
C LYS A 51 -0.86 5.81 -7.13
N ALA A 52 -1.34 5.09 -8.14
CA ALA A 52 -0.59 4.83 -9.36
C ALA A 52 -1.49 5.05 -10.57
N THR A 53 -0.95 5.67 -11.63
CA THR A 53 -1.67 5.86 -12.89
C THR A 53 -1.23 4.78 -13.88
N LEU A 54 -2.20 4.08 -14.46
CA LEU A 54 -2.05 3.14 -15.55
C LEU A 54 -1.68 3.93 -16.80
N LEU A 55 -0.43 3.80 -17.22
CA LEU A 55 -0.01 4.18 -18.56
C LEU A 55 -0.31 3.01 -19.50
N HIS A 56 -1.16 3.23 -20.50
CA HIS A 56 -1.26 2.34 -21.65
C HIS A 56 0.00 2.54 -22.51
N GLY A 57 1.10 1.87 -22.17
CA GLY A 57 2.36 2.07 -22.90
C GLY A 57 3.62 1.48 -22.29
N VAL A 58 3.56 0.41 -21.48
CA VAL A 58 4.76 -0.39 -21.20
C VAL A 58 4.41 -1.86 -21.35
N THR A 59 4.70 -2.38 -22.55
CA THR A 59 4.75 -3.81 -22.84
C THR A 59 6.17 -4.14 -23.29
N ALA A 60 7.17 -3.75 -22.49
CA ALA A 60 8.52 -4.33 -22.50
C ALA A 60 9.33 -3.69 -21.36
N PRO A 61 10.12 -4.44 -20.57
CA PRO A 61 11.30 -3.86 -19.95
C PRO A 61 12.24 -3.39 -21.07
N ASP A 62 12.76 -2.17 -21.00
CA ASP A 62 13.86 -1.74 -21.88
C ASP A 62 15.05 -2.67 -21.63
N GLU A 63 15.28 -3.63 -22.53
CA GLU A 63 16.56 -4.33 -22.62
C GLU A 63 17.57 -3.34 -23.25
N GLY A 64 18.35 -2.70 -22.37
CA GLY A 64 19.42 -1.81 -22.77
C GLY A 64 20.43 -2.53 -23.67
N ASN A 65 20.75 -1.90 -24.81
CA ASN A 65 21.85 -2.25 -25.69
C ASN A 65 22.96 -1.20 -25.59
#